data_AF-A0A944SGL1-F1
#
_entry.id   AF-A0A944SGL1-F1
#
_cell.length_a   1.000
_cell.length_b   1.000
_cell.length_c   1.000
_cell.angle_alpha   90.00
_cell.angle_beta   90.00
_cell.angle_gamma   90.00
#
_symmetry.space_group_name_H-M   'P 1'
#
loop_
_entity.id
_entity.type
_entity.pdbx_description
1 polymer ?
#
loop_
_entity_poly.entity_id
_entity_poly.type
_entity_poly.pdbx_seq_one_letter_code
_entity_poly.pdbx_strand_id
1 'polypeptide(L)'
;MQPEKPDTMTKADFLTGIVLVAFSAMVAVESWRMERFEDLNVNPYSVPGIVPGILAVIIMILGGVLIARSVFNGGHRLGWTAGSVKSTLISPENKRLFFAVFLTVGYGGGLIGSVPYWLATFLFVFLFILVFDLQSAMTQARKLRVVVVGFVVAAVTSGLVTWVFTEAFLVTLP
;
A
#
# COMPACT_ATOMS: atom_id res chain seq x y z
N MET A 1 4.45 19.97 18.71
CA MET A 1 3.39 18.94 18.58
C MET A 1 2.35 19.26 19.63
N GLN A 2 1.20 19.81 19.25
CA GLN A 2 0.10 20.04 20.20
C GLN A 2 -0.59 18.70 20.46
N PRO A 3 -0.93 18.36 21.72
CA PRO A 3 -1.63 17.12 22.01
C PRO A 3 -3.00 17.15 21.34
N GLU A 4 -3.26 16.18 20.46
CA GLU A 4 -4.54 16.05 19.79
C GLU A 4 -5.62 15.76 20.83
N LYS A 5 -6.75 16.48 20.78
CA LYS A 5 -7.86 16.28 21.72
C LYS A 5 -8.39 14.84 21.62
N PRO A 6 -8.71 14.18 22.74
CA PRO A 6 -9.17 12.78 22.75
C PRO A 6 -10.44 12.54 21.91
N ASP A 7 -11.27 13.57 21.75
CA ASP A 7 -12.46 13.53 20.88
C ASP A 7 -12.12 13.42 19.40
N THR A 8 -10.98 13.97 18.96
CA THR A 8 -10.53 13.93 17.56
C THR A 8 -10.00 12.55 17.19
N MET A 9 -9.23 11.93 18.10
CA MET A 9 -8.69 10.58 17.94
C MET A 9 -9.82 9.55 17.80
N THR A 10 -10.86 9.66 18.62
CA THR A 10 -12.01 8.73 18.59
C THR A 10 -12.78 8.80 17.27
N LYS A 11 -12.89 9.98 16.63
CA LYS A 11 -13.50 10.12 15.29
C LYS A 11 -12.62 9.52 14.19
N ALA A 12 -11.31 9.77 14.25
CA ALA A 12 -10.35 9.25 13.29
C ALA A 12 -10.31 7.71 13.32
N ASP A 13 -10.37 7.10 14.51
CA ASP A 13 -10.43 5.65 14.68
C ASP A 13 -11.68 5.02 14.04
N PHE A 14 -12.85 5.68 14.15
CA PHE A 14 -14.08 5.20 13.53
C PHE A 14 -14.01 5.21 12.01
N LEU A 15 -13.59 6.33 11.42
CA LEU A 15 -13.47 6.46 9.97
C LEU A 15 -12.42 5.50 9.42
N THR A 16 -11.27 5.41 10.08
CA THR A 16 -10.21 4.47 9.71
C THR A 16 -10.71 3.04 9.80
N GLY A 17 -11.43 2.68 10.87
CA GLY A 17 -12.05 1.37 11.04
C GLY A 17 -13.03 1.04 9.89
N ILE A 18 -13.91 1.97 9.51
CA ILE A 18 -14.83 1.78 8.37
C ILE A 18 -14.07 1.56 7.07
N VAL A 19 -13.07 2.40 6.76
CA VAL A 19 -12.29 2.28 5.53
C VAL A 19 -11.54 0.95 5.50
N LEU A 20 -10.94 0.53 6.61
CA LEU A 20 -10.24 -0.75 6.71
C LEU A 20 -11.18 -1.95 6.54
N VAL A 21 -12.37 -1.92 7.17
CA VAL A 21 -13.37 -2.99 7.00
C VAL A 21 -13.87 -3.07 5.56
N ALA A 22 -14.19 -1.93 4.94
CA ALA A 22 -14.65 -1.91 3.55
C ALA A 22 -13.56 -2.40 2.58
N PHE A 23 -12.32 -1.94 2.75
CA PHE A 23 -11.18 -2.35 1.94
C PHE A 23 -10.85 -3.83 2.13
N SER A 24 -10.80 -4.32 3.36
CA SER A 24 -10.53 -5.74 3.64
C SER A 24 -11.63 -6.66 3.10
N ALA A 25 -12.90 -6.26 3.18
CA ALA A 25 -13.98 -7.00 2.55
C ALA A 25 -13.79 -7.12 1.03
N MET A 26 -13.41 -6.03 0.36
CA MET A 26 -13.08 -6.05 -1.07
C MET A 26 -11.92 -7.01 -1.36
N VAL A 27 -10.83 -6.93 -0.61
CA VAL A 27 -9.66 -7.82 -0.79
C VAL A 27 -10.03 -9.28 -0.51
N ALA A 28 -10.88 -9.56 0.48
CA ALA A 28 -11.34 -10.92 0.77
C ALA A 28 -12.15 -11.50 -0.39
N VAL A 29 -13.04 -10.70 -1.01
CA VAL A 29 -13.80 -11.10 -2.20
C VAL A 29 -12.87 -11.38 -3.38
N GLU A 30 -11.91 -10.49 -3.65
CA GLU A 30 -10.95 -10.68 -4.74
C GLU A 30 -10.03 -11.89 -4.48
N SER A 31 -9.61 -12.10 -3.24
CA SER A 31 -8.83 -13.29 -2.85
C SER A 31 -9.63 -14.58 -3.03
N TRP A 32 -10.93 -14.56 -2.76
CA TRP A 32 -11.83 -15.70 -2.95
C TRP A 32 -12.07 -16.01 -4.42
N ARG A 33 -12.06 -14.99 -5.28
CA ARG A 33 -12.23 -15.14 -6.73
C ARG A 33 -11.00 -15.70 -7.44
N MET A 34 -9.84 -15.73 -6.78
CA MET A 34 -8.63 -16.29 -7.38
C MET A 34 -8.76 -17.79 -7.59
N GLU A 35 -8.25 -18.25 -8.73
CA GLU A 35 -8.25 -19.67 -9.10
C GLU A 35 -7.43 -20.48 -8.10
N ARG A 36 -8.00 -21.63 -7.71
CA ARG A 36 -7.37 -22.54 -6.75
C ARG A 36 -6.51 -23.60 -7.42
N PHE A 37 -6.50 -23.64 -8.76
CA PHE A 37 -5.76 -24.61 -9.57
C PHE A 37 -5.92 -26.06 -9.08
N GLU A 38 -7.11 -26.40 -8.55
CA GLU A 38 -7.40 -27.74 -7.99
C GLU A 38 -7.25 -28.83 -9.06
N ASP A 39 -7.57 -28.48 -10.31
CA ASP A 39 -7.44 -29.36 -11.49
C ASP A 39 -5.99 -29.69 -11.85
N LEU A 40 -5.01 -28.92 -11.37
CA LEU A 40 -3.58 -29.14 -11.62
C LEU A 40 -2.90 -29.99 -10.53
N ASN A 41 -3.68 -30.54 -9.58
CA ASN A 41 -3.20 -31.37 -8.47
C ASN A 41 -2.04 -30.72 -7.67
N VAL A 42 -2.04 -29.39 -7.63
CA VAL A 42 -1.06 -28.56 -6.91
C VAL A 42 -1.40 -28.57 -5.41
N ASN A 43 -0.39 -28.36 -4.57
CA ASN A 43 -0.58 -28.29 -3.12
C ASN A 43 -1.63 -27.21 -2.77
N PRO A 44 -2.70 -27.55 -2.02
CA PRO A 44 -3.76 -26.60 -1.64
C PRO A 44 -3.26 -25.36 -0.90
N TYR A 45 -2.08 -25.41 -0.26
CA TYR A 45 -1.48 -24.28 0.44
C TYR A 45 -0.73 -23.30 -0.48
N SER A 46 -0.61 -23.61 -1.77
CA SER A 46 0.07 -22.79 -2.77
C SER A 46 -0.90 -21.92 -3.58
N VAL A 47 -2.17 -21.88 -3.20
CA VAL A 47 -3.19 -21.05 -3.85
C VAL A 47 -2.87 -19.57 -3.66
N PRO A 48 -2.84 -18.75 -4.73
CA PRO A 48 -2.44 -17.35 -4.65
C PRO A 48 -3.31 -16.49 -3.73
N GLY A 49 -4.59 -16.85 -3.56
CA GLY A 49 -5.55 -16.13 -2.72
C GLY A 49 -5.39 -16.31 -1.20
N ILE A 50 -4.58 -17.27 -0.73
CA ILE A 50 -4.53 -17.60 0.72
C ILE A 50 -3.94 -16.45 1.53
N VAL A 51 -2.74 -15.99 1.17
CA VAL A 51 -2.04 -14.93 1.89
C VAL A 51 -2.84 -13.62 1.91
N PRO A 52 -3.31 -13.08 0.77
CA PRO A 52 -4.12 -11.86 0.79
C PRO A 52 -5.46 -12.06 1.52
N GLY A 53 -6.07 -13.26 1.44
CA GLY A 53 -7.29 -13.58 2.17
C GLY A 53 -7.11 -13.58 3.69
N ILE A 54 -6.03 -14.18 4.21
CA ILE A 54 -5.70 -14.17 5.64
C ILE A 54 -5.47 -12.74 6.12
N LEU A 55 -4.68 -11.95 5.38
CA LEU A 55 -4.42 -10.55 5.73
C LEU A 55 -5.71 -9.72 5.73
N ALA A 56 -6.59 -9.94 4.76
CA ALA A 56 -7.90 -9.30 4.70
C ALA A 56 -8.74 -9.61 5.95
N VAL A 57 -8.83 -10.88 6.36
CA VAL A 57 -9.57 -11.28 7.56
C VAL A 57 -9.01 -10.60 8.83
N ILE A 58 -7.69 -10.59 9.00
CA ILE A 58 -7.04 -9.94 10.15
C ILE A 58 -7.35 -8.44 10.16
N ILE A 59 -7.19 -7.76 9.03
CA ILE A 59 -7.48 -6.31 8.92
C ILE A 59 -8.96 -6.03 9.18
N MET A 60 -9.86 -6.89 8.70
CA MET A 60 -11.30 -6.76 8.94
C MET A 60 -11.64 -6.86 10.42
N ILE A 61 -11.04 -7.80 11.14
CA ILE A 61 -11.21 -7.95 12.59
C ILE A 61 -10.70 -6.71 13.32
N LEU A 62 -9.48 -6.25 13.02
CA LEU A 62 -8.88 -5.07 13.65
C LEU A 62 -9.70 -3.80 13.37
N GLY A 63 -10.15 -3.61 12.12
CA GLY A 63 -11.04 -2.52 11.75
C GLY A 63 -12.37 -2.58 12.49
N GLY A 64 -12.95 -3.77 12.65
CA GLY A 64 -14.14 -4.00 13.48
C GLY A 64 -13.94 -3.62 14.94
N VAL A 65 -12.79 -3.97 15.52
CA VAL A 65 -12.42 -3.59 16.90
C VAL A 65 -12.30 -2.07 17.04
N LEU A 66 -11.71 -1.37 16.05
CA LEU A 66 -11.62 0.09 16.05
C LEU A 66 -13.00 0.75 16.01
N ILE A 67 -13.89 0.26 15.14
CA ILE A 67 -15.29 0.72 15.07
C ILE A 67 -15.97 0.50 16.42
N ALA A 68 -15.91 -0.71 16.96
CA ALA A 68 -16.54 -1.05 18.23
C ALA A 68 -16.05 -0.14 19.36
N ARG A 69 -14.73 -0.01 19.52
CA ARG A 69 -14.11 0.87 20.52
C ARG A 69 -14.56 2.32 20.36
N SER A 70 -14.60 2.83 19.13
CA SER A 70 -15.03 4.20 18.88
C SER A 70 -16.52 4.42 19.17
N VAL A 71 -17.38 3.45 18.86
CA VAL A 71 -18.81 3.50 19.19
C VAL A 71 -19.01 3.51 20.71
N PHE A 72 -18.31 2.65 21.46
CA PHE A 72 -18.37 2.62 22.92
C PHE A 72 -17.88 3.94 23.55
N ASN A 73 -16.93 4.63 22.90
CA ASN A 73 -16.42 5.93 23.35
C ASN A 73 -17.20 7.13 22.79
N GLY A 74 -18.37 6.92 22.16
CA GLY A 74 -19.24 8.00 21.69
C GLY A 74 -18.83 8.66 20.37
N GLY A 75 -17.88 8.09 19.62
CA GLY A 75 -17.41 8.59 18.32
C GLY A 75 -18.51 8.75 17.27
N HIS A 76 -19.59 7.96 17.36
CA HIS A 76 -20.73 8.03 16.43
C HIS A 76 -21.63 9.26 16.64
N ARG A 77 -21.58 9.90 17.83
CA ARG A 77 -22.40 11.07 18.18
C ARG A 77 -21.73 12.41 17.84
N LEU A 78 -20.47 12.35 17.45
CA LEU A 78 -19.59 13.50 17.26
C LEU A 78 -19.70 14.05 15.82
N GLY A 79 -20.86 14.62 15.47
CA GLY A 79 -21.15 15.47 14.29
C GLY A 79 -20.15 15.38 13.12
N TRP A 80 -20.52 14.64 12.08
CA TRP A 80 -19.75 14.51 10.84
C TRP A 80 -19.85 15.78 9.99
N THR A 81 -19.01 16.77 10.26
CA THR A 81 -18.87 17.90 9.34
C THR A 81 -17.95 17.47 8.19
N ALA A 82 -18.41 17.59 6.94
CA ALA A 82 -17.64 17.21 5.73
C ALA A 82 -16.23 17.82 5.68
N GLY A 83 -16.00 18.96 6.35
CA GLY A 83 -14.68 19.57 6.51
C GLY A 83 -13.70 18.76 7.37
N SER A 84 -14.18 18.00 8.36
CA SER A 84 -13.34 17.20 9.26
C SER A 84 -12.82 15.92 8.57
N VAL A 85 -13.63 15.28 7.73
CA VAL A 85 -13.20 14.13 6.92
C VAL A 85 -12.12 14.55 5.93
N LYS A 86 -12.28 15.72 5.31
CA LYS A 86 -11.31 16.28 4.37
C LYS A 86 -10.02 16.71 5.06
N SER A 87 -10.07 17.26 6.27
CA SER A 87 -8.85 17.62 7.01
C SER A 87 -8.06 16.40 7.47
N THR A 88 -8.73 15.31 7.89
CA THR A 88 -8.02 14.09 8.32
C THR A 88 -7.43 13.33 7.13
N LEU A 89 -8.06 13.38 5.94
CA LEU A 89 -7.54 12.76 4.72
C LEU A 89 -6.46 13.60 4.01
N ILE A 90 -6.49 14.93 4.11
CA ILE A 90 -5.58 15.86 3.42
C ILE A 90 -4.61 16.53 4.42
N SER A 91 -4.14 15.77 5.41
CA SER A 91 -3.00 16.17 6.23
C SER A 91 -1.68 16.01 5.45
N PRO A 92 -0.62 16.79 5.75
CA PRO A 92 0.69 16.65 5.10
C PRO A 92 1.28 15.23 5.22
N GLU A 93 1.04 14.53 6.34
CA GLU A 93 1.44 13.13 6.53
C GLU A 93 0.67 12.18 5.60
N ASN A 94 -0.62 12.42 5.37
CA ASN A 94 -1.44 11.61 4.47
C ASN A 94 -1.08 11.80 3.00
N LYS A 95 -0.46 12.93 2.61
CA LYS A 95 0.02 13.11 1.23
C LYS A 95 1.08 12.06 0.87
N ARG A 96 1.99 11.78 1.81
CA ARG A 96 3.02 10.76 1.65
C ARG A 96 2.42 9.36 1.50
N LEU A 97 1.41 9.03 2.31
CA LEU A 97 0.64 7.80 2.17
C LEU A 97 -0.08 7.73 0.82
N PHE A 98 -0.74 8.81 0.40
CA PHE A 98 -1.45 8.87 -0.87
C PHE A 98 -0.52 8.64 -2.07
N PHE A 99 0.67 9.27 -2.07
CA PHE A 99 1.68 9.00 -3.10
C PHE A 99 2.17 7.56 -3.05
N ALA A 100 2.32 6.95 -1.87
CA ALA A 100 2.70 5.53 -1.75
C ALA A 100 1.67 4.62 -2.42
N VAL A 101 0.39 4.84 -2.13
CA VAL A 101 -0.72 4.07 -2.71
C VAL A 101 -0.77 4.30 -4.21
N PHE A 102 -0.70 5.56 -4.66
CA PHE A 102 -0.75 5.91 -6.08
C PHE A 102 0.39 5.26 -6.87
N LEU A 103 1.64 5.34 -6.38
CA LEU A 103 2.79 4.72 -7.04
C LEU A 103 2.65 3.19 -7.09
N THR A 104 2.22 2.58 -5.98
CA THR A 104 2.08 1.11 -5.89
C THR A 104 0.99 0.59 -6.81
N VAL A 105 -0.19 1.21 -6.81
CA VAL A 105 -1.31 0.85 -7.68
C VAL A 105 -0.98 1.13 -9.14
N GLY A 106 -0.36 2.26 -9.43
CA GLY A 106 0.07 2.60 -10.80
C GLY A 106 1.13 1.65 -11.35
N TYR A 107 2.06 1.20 -10.50
CA TYR A 107 3.02 0.17 -10.87
C TYR A 107 2.33 -1.16 -11.17
N GLY A 108 1.57 -1.69 -10.21
CA GLY A 108 0.96 -3.02 -10.34
C GLY A 108 -0.14 -3.12 -11.40
N GLY A 109 -1.00 -2.11 -11.50
CA GLY A 109 -2.17 -2.12 -12.39
C GLY A 109 -1.95 -1.44 -13.75
N GLY A 110 -0.90 -0.62 -13.90
CA GLY A 110 -0.66 0.16 -15.12
C GLY A 110 0.64 -0.18 -15.83
N LEU A 111 1.77 -0.16 -15.12
CA LEU A 111 3.09 -0.38 -15.73
C LEU A 111 3.33 -1.85 -16.09
N ILE A 112 2.97 -2.77 -15.20
CA ILE A 112 3.13 -4.21 -15.46
C ILE A 112 2.23 -4.61 -16.64
N GLY A 113 2.85 -5.12 -17.71
CA GLY A 113 2.18 -5.52 -18.95
C GLY A 113 2.12 -4.43 -20.04
N SER A 114 2.42 -3.18 -19.71
CA SER A 114 2.46 -2.08 -20.69
C SER A 114 3.88 -1.75 -21.17
N VAL A 115 4.87 -1.93 -20.31
CA VAL A 115 6.29 -1.72 -20.61
C VAL A 115 7.10 -2.94 -20.15
N PRO A 116 8.34 -3.15 -20.65
CA PRO A 116 9.17 -4.25 -20.21
C PRO A 116 9.34 -4.27 -18.69
N TYR A 117 9.24 -5.44 -18.07
CA TYR A 117 9.21 -5.60 -16.62
C TYR A 117 10.40 -4.95 -15.91
N TRP A 118 11.61 -5.07 -16.48
CA TRP A 118 12.81 -4.44 -15.95
C TRP A 118 12.65 -2.91 -15.89
N LEU A 119 12.10 -2.31 -16.94
CA LEU A 119 11.90 -0.87 -17.00
C LEU A 119 10.79 -0.42 -16.02
N ALA A 120 9.70 -1.19 -15.91
CA ALA A 120 8.64 -0.94 -14.94
C ALA A 120 9.19 -0.94 -13.50
N THR A 121 9.96 -1.99 -13.15
CA THR A 121 10.54 -2.17 -11.80
C THR A 121 11.55 -1.07 -11.51
N PHE A 122 12.44 -0.78 -12.46
CA PHE A 122 13.40 0.31 -12.36
C PHE A 122 12.71 1.64 -12.09
N LEU A 123 11.72 2.01 -12.91
CA LEU A 123 11.03 3.28 -12.79
C LEU A 123 10.26 3.38 -11.47
N PHE A 124 9.59 2.31 -11.05
CA PHE A 124 8.88 2.27 -9.78
C PHE A 124 9.83 2.49 -8.60
N VAL A 125 10.90 1.69 -8.48
CA VAL A 125 11.86 1.81 -7.36
C VAL A 125 12.54 3.17 -7.36
N PHE A 126 12.93 3.66 -8.54
CA PHE A 126 13.58 4.97 -8.66
C PHE A 126 12.64 6.11 -8.25
N LEU A 127 11.42 6.15 -8.79
CA LEU A 127 10.43 7.18 -8.42
C LEU A 127 10.05 7.09 -6.95
N PHE A 128 9.96 5.89 -6.39
CA PHE A 128 9.69 5.72 -4.96
C PHE A 128 10.81 6.35 -4.13
N ILE A 129 12.09 6.05 -4.43
CA ILE A 129 13.21 6.67 -3.71
C ILE A 129 13.18 8.19 -3.87
N LEU A 130 12.92 8.72 -5.06
CA LEU A 130 12.84 10.16 -5.26
C LEU A 130 11.69 10.81 -4.48
N VAL A 131 10.50 10.23 -4.48
CA VAL A 131 9.34 10.80 -3.76
C VAL A 131 9.53 10.76 -2.25
N PHE A 132 10.17 9.71 -1.74
CA PHE A 132 10.23 9.44 -0.30
C PHE A 132 11.52 9.88 0.39
N ASP A 133 12.64 9.94 -0.33
CA ASP A 133 13.96 10.26 0.23
C ASP A 133 14.50 11.62 -0.25
N LEU A 134 13.97 12.18 -1.34
CA LEU A 134 14.36 13.52 -1.80
C LEU A 134 13.62 14.59 -0.99
N GLN A 135 14.29 15.11 0.04
CA GLN A 135 13.72 16.17 0.87
C GLN A 135 14.09 17.55 0.32
N SER A 136 13.12 18.46 0.25
CA SER A 136 13.32 19.82 -0.29
C SER A 136 14.37 20.63 0.45
N ALA A 137 14.53 20.40 1.77
CA ALA A 137 15.47 21.08 2.66
C ALA A 137 16.94 20.61 2.54
N MET A 138 17.23 19.64 1.65
CA MET A 138 18.59 19.13 1.47
C MET A 138 19.51 20.07 0.69
N THR A 139 20.79 20.05 1.05
CA THR A 139 21.88 20.63 0.26
C THR A 139 21.98 19.94 -1.12
N GLN A 140 22.40 20.67 -2.16
CA GLN A 140 22.47 20.14 -3.53
C GLN A 140 23.33 18.87 -3.65
N ALA A 141 24.46 18.81 -2.95
CA ALA A 141 25.31 17.61 -2.92
C ALA A 141 24.59 16.38 -2.35
N ARG A 142 23.69 16.58 -1.38
CA ARG A 142 22.90 15.49 -0.79
C ARG A 142 21.77 15.05 -1.71
N LYS A 143 21.11 15.99 -2.40
CA LYS A 143 20.10 15.68 -3.42
C LYS A 143 20.70 14.84 -4.55
N LEU A 144 21.86 15.25 -5.07
CA LEU A 144 22.58 14.49 -6.09
C LEU A 144 22.95 13.09 -5.60
N ARG A 145 23.42 12.97 -4.35
CA ARG A 145 23.71 11.65 -3.75
C ARG A 145 22.48 10.75 -3.70
N VAL A 146 21.32 11.25 -3.29
CA VAL A 146 20.07 10.47 -3.26
C VAL A 146 19.67 10.04 -4.67
N VAL A 147 19.78 10.92 -5.66
CA VAL A 147 19.47 10.59 -7.06
C VAL A 147 20.41 9.50 -7.58
N VAL A 148 21.73 9.65 -7.38
CA VAL A 148 22.72 8.68 -7.86
C VAL A 148 22.57 7.33 -7.15
N VAL A 149 22.46 7.34 -5.82
CA VAL A 149 22.26 6.10 -5.05
C VAL A 149 20.94 5.46 -5.43
N GLY A 150 19.86 6.24 -5.55
CA GLY A 150 18.55 5.76 -5.96
C GLY A 150 18.57 5.15 -7.35
N PHE A 151 19.30 5.74 -8.30
CA PHE A 151 19.48 5.18 -9.64
C PHE A 151 20.20 3.83 -9.59
N VAL A 152 21.30 3.75 -8.83
CA VAL A 152 22.07 2.51 -8.67
C VAL A 152 21.21 1.43 -8.00
N VAL A 153 20.51 1.76 -6.91
CA VAL A 153 19.60 0.84 -6.23
C VAL A 153 18.51 0.35 -7.17
N ALA A 154 17.84 1.25 -7.90
CA ALA A 154 16.81 0.88 -8.87
C ALA A 154 17.35 -0.02 -9.99
N ALA A 155 18.54 0.27 -10.52
CA ALA A 155 19.17 -0.55 -11.56
C ALA A 155 19.53 -1.96 -11.04
N VAL A 156 20.16 -2.02 -9.86
CA VAL A 156 20.55 -3.29 -9.22
C VAL A 156 19.31 -4.10 -8.84
N THR A 157 18.31 -3.49 -8.20
CA THR A 157 17.05 -4.16 -7.84
C THR A 157 16.33 -4.66 -9.08
N SER A 158 16.16 -3.82 -10.11
CA SER A 158 15.54 -4.23 -11.37
C SER A 158 16.25 -5.42 -12.01
N GLY A 159 17.58 -5.36 -12.11
CA GLY A 159 18.38 -6.43 -12.70
C GLY A 159 18.29 -7.73 -11.90
N LEU A 160 18.48 -7.66 -10.59
CA LEU A 160 18.41 -8.82 -9.70
C LEU A 160 17.03 -9.46 -9.71
N VAL A 161 15.96 -8.66 -9.59
CA VAL A 161 14.59 -9.19 -9.59
C VAL A 161 14.28 -9.83 -10.94
N THR A 162 14.59 -9.16 -12.06
CA THR A 162 14.39 -9.74 -13.40
C THR A 162 15.15 -11.06 -13.56
N TRP A 163 16.40 -11.11 -13.09
CA TRP A 163 17.22 -12.32 -13.12
C TRP A 163 16.62 -13.44 -12.26
N VAL A 164 16.22 -13.16 -11.02
CA VAL A 164 15.58 -14.16 -10.13
C VAL A 164 14.29 -14.69 -10.75
N PHE A 165 13.43 -13.84 -11.30
CA PHE A 165 12.18 -14.28 -11.91
C PHE A 165 12.40 -15.10 -13.18
N THR A 166 13.34 -14.69 -14.03
CA THR A 166 13.60 -15.38 -15.30
C THR A 166 14.38 -16.68 -15.11
N GLU A 167 15.37 -16.70 -14.22
CA GLU A 167 16.32 -17.83 -14.09
C GLU A 167 16.01 -18.75 -12.90
N ALA A 168 15.63 -18.18 -11.75
CA ALA A 168 15.31 -19.00 -10.58
C ALA A 168 13.85 -19.47 -10.57
N PHE A 169 12.92 -18.62 -11.02
CA PHE A 169 11.50 -18.96 -11.09
C PHE A 169 11.02 -19.35 -12.49
N LEU A 170 11.86 -19.22 -13.52
CA LEU A 170 11.52 -19.57 -14.92
C LEU A 170 10.21 -18.91 -15.41
N VAL A 171 9.93 -17.69 -14.93
CA VAL A 171 8.76 -16.91 -15.29
C VAL A 171 9.11 -16.04 -16.49
N THR A 172 8.32 -16.16 -17.57
CA THR A 172 8.41 -15.26 -18.73
C THR A 172 7.83 -13.90 -18.35
N LEU A 173 8.71 -12.94 -18.09
CA LEU A 173 8.33 -11.56 -17.82
C LEU A 173 8.06 -10.81 -19.14
N PRO A 174 7.01 -9.98 -19.22
CA PRO A 174 6.70 -9.15 -20.38
C PRO A 174 7.70 -7.99 -20.58
#